data_AF-A0A3D3W407-F1
#
_entry.id   AF-A0A3D3W407-F1
#
_cell.length_a   1.000
_cell.length_b   1.000
_cell.length_c   1.000
_cell.angle_alpha   90.00
_cell.angle_beta   90.00
_cell.angle_gamma   90.00
#
_symmetry.space_group_name_H-M   'P 1'
#
loop_
_entity.id
_entity.type
_entity.pdbx_description
1 polymer ?
#
loop_
_entity_poly.entity_id
_entity_poly.type
_entity_poly.pdbx_seq_one_letter_code
_entity_poly.pdbx_strand_id
1 'polypeptide(L)'
;MQRVIVRPERLDLDSPGRRDYWVALEHDSIWGDHLLPLTVFVGPEARDGEGLVSFGSNHGNEYEGPVALKHLVRDLRLQDVRGRIIMIPVLNPAAFLAGTRESRLDDGVNLNRAFVDGAGRNPALSGITHRIADFVRTYIWPRVHIVLDLHSGGDVARFAICANYHPIDDPVLGAKIEETARWFGTPALMIYQNQTPGLLPSEAERLGKITVGTELGWGRAVNPEGVRYGRQGVLAALINNGLLHGSIEPIAHHRAGTQRKLEMVDRDCFIPAPFAGHYEPLVECGTAVRKGQTVGLLHDFDQFDLEPWPCVAALDGVVLAQAWAAVVPKGQHIVVVARDVT
;
A
#
# COMPACT_ATOMS: atom_id res chain seq x y z
N MET A 1 -27.85 -1.42 -2.23
CA MET A 1 -27.52 -1.12 -3.64
C MET A 1 -26.88 -2.35 -4.24
N GLN A 2 -27.34 -2.82 -5.40
CA GLN A 2 -26.82 -4.02 -6.06
C GLN A 2 -25.70 -3.61 -7.03
N ARG A 3 -24.54 -4.28 -6.96
CA ARG A 3 -23.43 -4.08 -7.90
C ARG A 3 -23.76 -4.70 -9.26
N VAL A 4 -23.36 -4.05 -10.34
CA VAL A 4 -23.55 -4.54 -11.72
C VAL A 4 -22.26 -5.19 -12.22
N ILE A 5 -22.34 -6.38 -12.83
CA ILE A 5 -21.20 -7.04 -13.46
C ILE A 5 -20.93 -6.38 -14.82
N VAL A 6 -19.72 -5.85 -15.01
CA VAL A 6 -19.35 -5.07 -16.21
C VAL A 6 -17.91 -5.39 -16.60
N ARG A 7 -17.65 -5.53 -17.91
CA ARG A 7 -16.29 -5.66 -18.44
C ARG A 7 -15.61 -4.30 -18.54
N PRO A 8 -14.27 -4.19 -18.43
CA PRO A 8 -13.57 -2.91 -18.42
C PRO A 8 -13.98 -1.91 -19.50
N GLU A 9 -14.14 -2.36 -20.74
CA GLU A 9 -14.51 -1.55 -21.91
C GLU A 9 -15.92 -0.95 -21.84
N ARG A 10 -16.76 -1.40 -20.90
CA ARG A 10 -18.12 -0.91 -20.68
C ARG A 10 -18.27 -0.11 -19.38
N LEU A 11 -17.18 0.18 -18.67
CA LEU A 11 -17.25 0.99 -17.46
C LEU A 11 -17.57 2.45 -17.80
N ASP A 12 -18.67 2.95 -17.25
CA ASP A 12 -18.92 4.39 -17.17
C ASP A 12 -18.23 4.93 -15.91
N LEU A 13 -17.10 5.61 -16.12
CA LEU A 13 -16.28 6.26 -15.09
C LEU A 13 -16.32 7.79 -15.19
N ASP A 14 -17.16 8.33 -16.08
CA ASP A 14 -17.05 9.69 -16.59
C ASP A 14 -18.36 10.47 -16.47
N SER A 15 -19.51 9.81 -16.57
CA SER A 15 -20.79 10.51 -16.43
C SER A 15 -21.07 10.87 -14.96
N PRO A 16 -21.78 11.97 -14.63
CA PRO A 16 -22.10 12.32 -13.25
C PRO A 16 -22.88 11.21 -12.52
N GLY A 17 -22.67 11.07 -11.20
CA GLY A 17 -23.38 10.12 -10.35
C GLY A 17 -22.49 9.05 -9.68
N ARG A 18 -23.14 8.08 -9.03
CA ARG A 18 -22.51 6.92 -8.37
C ARG A 18 -22.77 5.66 -9.17
N ARG A 19 -21.74 4.84 -9.41
CA ARG A 19 -21.90 3.44 -9.85
C ARG A 19 -21.11 2.49 -8.96
N ASP A 20 -21.70 1.34 -8.72
CA ASP A 20 -21.11 0.24 -7.97
C ASP A 20 -20.99 -0.96 -8.91
N TYR A 21 -19.77 -1.38 -9.23
CA TYR A 21 -19.49 -2.44 -10.19
C TYR A 21 -18.86 -3.68 -9.54
N TRP A 22 -19.10 -4.81 -10.18
CA TRP A 22 -18.19 -5.94 -10.21
C TRP A 22 -17.47 -5.90 -11.57
N VAL A 23 -16.22 -5.49 -11.60
CA VAL A 23 -15.43 -5.46 -12.83
C VAL A 23 -15.02 -6.88 -13.17
N ALA A 24 -15.48 -7.38 -14.31
CA ALA A 24 -15.22 -8.74 -14.78
C ALA A 24 -13.95 -8.76 -15.64
N LEU A 25 -12.88 -9.36 -15.10
CA LEU A 25 -11.67 -9.70 -15.84
C LEU A 25 -11.67 -11.18 -16.15
N GLU A 26 -11.45 -11.56 -17.41
CA GLU A 26 -11.55 -12.95 -17.84
C GLU A 26 -10.62 -13.87 -17.04
N HIS A 27 -11.17 -15.03 -16.64
CA HIS A 27 -10.49 -16.08 -15.90
C HIS A 27 -10.49 -17.37 -16.69
N ASP A 28 -9.37 -17.63 -17.40
CA ASP A 28 -9.28 -18.72 -18.37
C ASP A 28 -9.46 -20.11 -17.74
N SER A 29 -8.94 -20.32 -16.53
CA SER A 29 -8.89 -21.65 -15.89
C SER A 29 -10.23 -22.17 -15.38
N ILE A 30 -11.17 -21.28 -15.00
CA ILE A 30 -12.50 -21.68 -14.48
C ILE A 30 -13.63 -21.42 -15.49
N TRP A 31 -13.29 -20.96 -16.69
CA TRP A 31 -14.25 -20.51 -17.70
C TRP A 31 -15.23 -19.46 -17.14
N GLY A 32 -14.68 -18.41 -16.54
CA GLY A 32 -15.45 -17.37 -15.84
C GLY A 32 -14.71 -16.04 -15.78
N ASP A 33 -15.03 -15.22 -14.77
CA ASP A 33 -14.43 -13.91 -14.56
C ASP A 33 -14.00 -13.71 -13.10
N HIS A 34 -12.86 -13.05 -12.92
CA HIS A 34 -12.47 -12.40 -11.67
C HIS A 34 -13.27 -11.12 -11.48
N LEU A 35 -13.99 -11.02 -10.36
CA LEU A 35 -14.87 -9.89 -10.07
C LEU A 35 -14.24 -8.92 -9.07
N LEU A 36 -13.75 -7.78 -9.54
CA LEU A 36 -13.17 -6.74 -8.69
C LEU A 36 -14.26 -5.77 -8.22
N PRO A 37 -14.39 -5.48 -6.91
CA PRO A 37 -15.30 -4.46 -6.42
C PRO A 37 -14.76 -3.07 -6.72
N LEU A 38 -15.46 -2.32 -7.59
CA LEU A 38 -15.15 -0.93 -7.90
C LEU A 38 -16.34 -0.04 -7.56
N THR A 39 -16.11 1.10 -6.93
CA THR A 39 -17.13 2.15 -6.76
C THR A 39 -16.58 3.44 -7.35
N VAL A 40 -17.37 4.09 -8.20
CA VAL A 40 -17.01 5.39 -8.77
C VAL A 40 -18.05 6.43 -8.40
N PHE A 41 -17.59 7.61 -8.00
CA PHE A 41 -18.39 8.81 -7.84
C PHE A 41 -17.85 9.88 -8.79
N VAL A 42 -18.75 10.53 -9.51
CA VAL A 42 -18.41 11.63 -10.42
C VAL A 42 -19.30 12.82 -10.09
N GLY A 43 -18.67 13.90 -9.66
CA GLY A 43 -19.31 15.19 -9.39
C GLY A 43 -19.42 16.07 -10.63
N PRO A 44 -20.14 17.20 -10.52
CA PRO A 44 -20.39 18.11 -11.65
C PRO A 44 -19.15 18.89 -12.11
N GLU A 45 -18.08 18.91 -11.32
CA GLU A 45 -16.83 19.64 -11.59
C GLU A 45 -15.70 18.69 -12.03
N ALA A 46 -16.03 17.43 -12.37
CA ALA A 46 -15.06 16.45 -12.85
C ALA A 46 -14.40 16.91 -14.17
N ARG A 47 -13.08 16.75 -14.25
CA ARG A 47 -12.28 17.10 -15.43
C ARG A 47 -11.59 15.87 -15.98
N ASP A 48 -11.22 15.95 -17.25
CA ASP A 48 -10.45 14.89 -17.89
C ASP A 48 -9.07 14.75 -17.24
N GLY A 49 -8.61 13.51 -17.07
CA GLY A 49 -7.36 13.22 -16.35
C GLY A 49 -7.36 13.53 -14.84
N GLU A 50 -8.36 14.24 -14.31
CA GLU A 50 -8.39 14.67 -12.92
C GLU A 50 -9.30 13.84 -12.02
N GLY A 51 -8.72 13.25 -10.98
CA GLY A 51 -9.43 12.42 -10.00
C GLY A 51 -8.48 11.72 -9.05
N LEU A 52 -9.06 10.99 -8.10
CA LEU A 52 -8.35 10.15 -7.15
C LEU A 52 -8.79 8.71 -7.30
N VAL A 53 -7.81 7.79 -7.32
CA VAL A 53 -8.06 6.37 -7.05
C VAL A 53 -7.40 5.97 -5.73
N SER A 54 -8.13 5.20 -4.92
CA SER A 54 -7.54 4.48 -3.80
C SER A 54 -7.77 2.98 -3.90
N PHE A 55 -6.67 2.25 -3.71
CA PHE A 55 -6.61 0.80 -3.73
C PHE A 55 -6.42 0.26 -2.31
N GLY A 56 -7.09 -0.84 -2.03
CA GLY A 56 -6.78 -1.73 -0.92
C GLY A 56 -6.53 -3.15 -1.45
N SER A 57 -5.86 -3.97 -0.64
CA SER A 57 -5.59 -5.37 -0.97
C SER A 57 -4.95 -5.55 -2.35
N ASN A 58 -3.88 -4.79 -2.61
CA ASN A 58 -2.89 -5.17 -3.62
C ASN A 58 -2.32 -6.56 -3.27
N HIS A 59 -1.98 -6.74 -1.99
CA HIS A 59 -1.78 -8.05 -1.35
C HIS A 59 -3.00 -8.42 -0.51
N GLY A 60 -3.37 -9.70 -0.51
CA GLY A 60 -4.62 -10.16 0.10
C GLY A 60 -4.64 -10.30 1.62
N ASN A 61 -3.47 -10.26 2.27
CA ASN A 61 -3.31 -10.38 3.72
C ASN A 61 -3.13 -9.03 4.43
N GLU A 62 -3.53 -7.93 3.78
CA GLU A 62 -3.39 -6.55 4.25
C GLU A 62 -4.78 -5.89 4.28
N TYR A 63 -5.33 -5.63 5.47
CA TYR A 63 -6.77 -5.44 5.65
C TYR A 63 -7.20 -4.01 5.97
N GLU A 64 -6.28 -3.16 6.40
CA GLU A 64 -6.53 -1.77 6.78
C GLU A 64 -7.10 -0.97 5.60
N GLY A 65 -6.49 -1.09 4.42
CA GLY A 65 -6.97 -0.47 3.18
C GLY A 65 -8.38 -0.91 2.80
N PRO A 66 -8.65 -2.22 2.62
CA PRO A 66 -10.00 -2.73 2.35
C PRO A 66 -11.06 -2.23 3.34
N VAL A 67 -10.76 -2.25 4.65
CA VAL A 67 -11.69 -1.81 5.69
C VAL A 67 -11.91 -0.30 5.62
N ALA A 68 -10.85 0.51 5.52
CA ALA A 68 -10.93 1.96 5.41
C ALA A 68 -11.79 2.39 4.20
N LEU A 69 -11.53 1.80 3.04
CA LEU A 69 -12.27 2.10 1.81
C LEU A 69 -13.72 1.63 1.87
N LYS A 70 -14.00 0.49 2.51
CA LYS A 70 -15.37 0.02 2.75
C LYS A 70 -16.17 0.99 3.63
N HIS A 71 -15.55 1.61 4.63
CA HIS A 71 -16.18 2.66 5.42
C HIS A 71 -16.42 3.93 4.58
N LEU A 72 -15.39 4.42 3.88
CA LEU A 72 -15.51 5.64 3.07
C LEU A 72 -16.58 5.54 1.98
N VAL A 73 -16.70 4.41 1.29
CA VAL A 73 -17.75 4.19 0.27
C VAL A 73 -19.17 4.29 0.85
N ARG A 74 -19.34 4.00 2.15
CA ARG A 74 -20.62 4.15 2.85
C ARG A 74 -20.85 5.57 3.36
N ASP A 75 -19.78 6.25 3.77
CA ASP A 75 -19.84 7.56 4.41
C ASP A 75 -19.91 8.71 3.39
N LEU A 76 -19.34 8.54 2.19
CA LEU A 76 -19.34 9.54 1.13
C LEU A 76 -20.77 9.80 0.60
N ARG A 77 -21.17 11.06 0.61
CA ARG A 77 -22.44 11.52 0.06
C ARG A 77 -22.22 12.10 -1.33
N LEU A 78 -22.99 11.64 -2.30
CA LEU A 78 -22.82 12.05 -3.71
C LEU A 78 -22.94 13.57 -3.89
N GLN A 79 -23.79 14.25 -3.11
CA GLN A 79 -23.94 15.71 -3.22
C GLN A 79 -22.69 16.52 -2.84
N ASP A 80 -21.75 15.93 -2.10
CA ASP A 80 -20.50 16.59 -1.71
C ASP A 80 -19.39 16.35 -2.76
N VAL A 81 -19.56 15.38 -3.65
CA VAL A 81 -18.54 15.03 -4.66
C VAL A 81 -18.50 16.11 -5.73
N ARG A 82 -17.32 16.69 -5.94
CA ARG A 82 -17.06 17.72 -6.96
C ARG A 82 -16.37 17.13 -8.19
N GLY A 83 -15.33 16.32 -7.97
CA GLY A 83 -14.53 15.71 -9.02
C GLY A 83 -14.80 14.22 -9.22
N ARG A 84 -13.78 13.48 -9.67
CA ARG A 84 -13.85 12.02 -9.86
C ARG A 84 -13.17 11.28 -8.71
N ILE A 85 -13.86 10.30 -8.14
CA ILE A 85 -13.39 9.46 -7.03
C ILE A 85 -13.61 7.99 -7.39
N ILE A 86 -12.54 7.20 -7.42
CA ILE A 86 -12.57 5.76 -7.67
C ILE A 86 -12.05 5.03 -6.43
N MET A 87 -12.86 4.13 -5.89
CA MET A 87 -12.50 3.30 -4.74
C MET A 87 -12.51 1.82 -5.14
N ILE A 88 -11.38 1.14 -4.97
CA ILE A 88 -11.22 -0.30 -5.21
C ILE A 88 -10.71 -0.94 -3.91
N PRO A 89 -11.61 -1.33 -2.99
CA PRO A 89 -11.22 -1.87 -1.68
C PRO A 89 -10.44 -3.18 -1.78
N VAL A 90 -10.68 -3.97 -2.83
CA VAL A 90 -9.99 -5.24 -3.08
C VAL A 90 -9.50 -5.23 -4.52
N LEU A 91 -8.23 -4.88 -4.72
CA LEU A 91 -7.61 -4.84 -6.04
C LEU A 91 -7.23 -6.24 -6.54
N ASN A 92 -6.79 -7.13 -5.64
CA ASN A 92 -6.45 -8.52 -5.95
C ASN A 92 -7.42 -9.50 -5.24
N PRO A 93 -8.57 -9.85 -5.86
CA PRO A 93 -9.55 -10.75 -5.25
C PRO A 93 -9.00 -12.14 -4.94
N ALA A 94 -8.14 -12.67 -5.82
CA ALA A 94 -7.52 -13.99 -5.67
C ALA A 94 -6.67 -14.09 -4.40
N ALA A 95 -5.77 -13.11 -4.22
CA ALA A 95 -4.94 -13.03 -3.03
C ALA A 95 -5.80 -12.76 -1.78
N PHE A 96 -6.79 -11.87 -1.87
CA PHE A 96 -7.67 -11.51 -0.75
C PHE A 96 -8.47 -12.71 -0.23
N LEU A 97 -9.06 -13.49 -1.13
CA LEU A 97 -9.79 -14.70 -0.78
C LEU A 97 -8.89 -15.73 -0.11
N ALA A 98 -7.64 -15.85 -0.57
CA ALA A 98 -6.65 -16.74 -0.01
C ALA A 98 -6.08 -16.26 1.33
N GLY A 99 -6.24 -14.97 1.67
CA GLY A 99 -5.54 -14.33 2.79
C GLY A 99 -4.02 -14.43 2.63
N THR A 100 -3.51 -14.29 1.40
CA THR A 100 -2.08 -14.42 1.08
C THR A 100 -1.56 -13.17 0.39
N ARG A 101 -0.23 -13.01 0.39
CA ARG A 101 0.41 -11.88 -0.30
C ARG A 101 0.23 -11.96 -1.81
N GLU A 102 0.44 -13.15 -2.37
CA GLU A 102 0.31 -13.42 -3.80
C GLU A 102 -1.04 -14.05 -4.16
N SER A 103 -1.39 -14.05 -5.44
CA SER A 103 -2.59 -14.70 -6.01
C SER A 103 -2.49 -16.24 -5.99
N ARG A 104 -2.26 -16.86 -4.82
CA ARG A 104 -1.92 -18.29 -4.69
C ARG A 104 -2.99 -19.27 -5.16
N LEU A 105 -4.24 -18.85 -5.21
CA LEU A 105 -5.34 -19.67 -5.73
C LEU A 105 -5.38 -19.68 -7.27
N ASP A 106 -4.60 -18.81 -7.93
CA ASP A 106 -4.55 -18.68 -9.38
C ASP A 106 -3.10 -18.74 -9.90
N ASP A 107 -2.54 -17.62 -10.36
CA ASP A 107 -1.24 -17.57 -11.03
C ASP A 107 -0.04 -17.46 -10.07
N GLY A 108 -0.28 -17.31 -8.77
CA GLY A 108 0.76 -17.22 -7.74
C GLY A 108 1.61 -15.94 -7.82
N VAL A 109 1.22 -14.97 -8.65
CA VAL A 109 2.02 -13.76 -8.88
C VAL A 109 1.78 -12.74 -7.77
N ASN A 110 2.85 -12.06 -7.36
CA ASN A 110 2.74 -10.85 -6.53
C ASN A 110 2.31 -9.67 -7.43
N LEU A 111 1.13 -9.11 -7.20
CA LEU A 111 0.60 -7.99 -8.00
C LEU A 111 1.54 -6.78 -7.99
N ASN A 112 2.19 -6.50 -6.86
CA ASN A 112 3.18 -5.44 -6.75
C ASN A 112 4.54 -5.80 -7.40
N ARG A 113 4.60 -6.85 -8.23
CA ARG A 113 5.69 -7.17 -9.17
C ARG A 113 5.20 -7.31 -10.61
N ALA A 114 3.90 -7.12 -10.85
CA ALA A 114 3.26 -7.36 -12.14
C ALA A 114 3.11 -6.09 -13.00
N PHE A 115 3.41 -4.90 -12.47
CA PHE A 115 3.39 -3.64 -13.22
C PHE A 115 4.65 -3.48 -14.09
N VAL A 116 4.76 -4.36 -15.08
CA VAL A 116 5.85 -4.42 -16.06
C VAL A 116 5.32 -4.26 -17.49
N ASP A 117 6.23 -3.97 -18.42
CA ASP A 117 5.89 -3.81 -19.84
C ASP A 117 5.25 -5.09 -20.40
N GLY A 118 4.12 -4.92 -21.10
CA GLY A 118 3.38 -6.03 -21.70
C GLY A 118 2.53 -6.86 -20.72
N ALA A 119 2.49 -6.52 -19.42
CA ALA A 119 1.56 -7.16 -18.48
C ALA A 119 0.11 -7.11 -19.00
N GLY A 120 -0.58 -8.26 -19.00
CA GLY A 120 -1.94 -8.44 -19.48
C GLY A 120 -2.09 -8.49 -21.01
N ARG A 121 -1.03 -8.16 -21.77
CA ARG A 121 -1.07 -8.05 -23.24
C ARG A 121 -0.14 -9.04 -23.94
N ASN A 122 0.99 -9.38 -23.32
CA ASN A 122 1.90 -10.41 -23.79
C ASN A 122 1.38 -11.79 -23.34
N PRO A 123 1.29 -12.79 -24.23
CA PRO A 123 0.89 -14.15 -23.84
C PRO A 123 1.65 -14.72 -22.63
N ALA A 124 2.95 -14.42 -22.49
CA ALA A 124 3.77 -14.87 -21.36
C ALA A 124 3.45 -14.14 -20.04
N LEU A 125 2.78 -12.99 -20.10
CA LEU A 125 2.38 -12.16 -18.96
C LEU A 125 0.86 -11.96 -18.98
N SER A 126 0.10 -12.99 -19.37
CA SER A 126 -1.35 -12.91 -19.55
C SER A 126 -2.16 -13.47 -18.37
N GLY A 127 -1.50 -13.87 -17.28
CA GLY A 127 -2.16 -14.33 -16.06
C GLY A 127 -3.02 -13.23 -15.41
N ILE A 128 -3.98 -13.63 -14.56
CA ILE A 128 -4.95 -12.71 -13.98
C ILE A 128 -4.30 -11.51 -13.29
N THR A 129 -3.21 -11.73 -12.55
CA THR A 129 -2.53 -10.68 -11.82
C THR A 129 -1.96 -9.61 -12.76
N HIS A 130 -1.49 -10.01 -13.94
CA HIS A 130 -1.01 -9.08 -14.97
C HIS A 130 -2.18 -8.39 -15.71
N ARG A 131 -3.33 -9.07 -15.88
CA ARG A 131 -4.56 -8.45 -16.40
C ARG A 131 -5.10 -7.36 -15.46
N ILE A 132 -4.96 -7.54 -14.15
CA ILE A 132 -5.27 -6.49 -13.16
C ILE A 132 -4.36 -5.27 -13.38
N ALA A 133 -3.06 -5.47 -13.58
CA ALA A 133 -2.14 -4.38 -13.88
C ALA A 133 -2.51 -3.65 -15.19
N ASP A 134 -2.86 -4.37 -16.26
CA ASP A 134 -3.34 -3.77 -17.50
C ASP A 134 -4.67 -3.04 -17.33
N PHE A 135 -5.59 -3.59 -16.53
CA PHE A 135 -6.86 -2.94 -16.21
C PHE A 135 -6.64 -1.57 -15.54
N VAL A 136 -5.80 -1.53 -14.51
CA VAL A 136 -5.46 -0.27 -13.82
C VAL A 136 -4.83 0.72 -14.80
N ARG A 137 -3.86 0.26 -15.60
CA ARG A 137 -3.15 1.09 -16.58
C ARG A 137 -4.06 1.68 -17.65
N THR A 138 -4.95 0.85 -18.19
CA THR A 138 -5.75 1.19 -19.38
C THR A 138 -7.03 1.96 -19.01
N TYR A 139 -7.67 1.61 -17.89
CA TYR A 139 -9.00 2.12 -17.57
C TYR A 139 -9.02 3.09 -16.38
N ILE A 140 -8.11 2.93 -15.41
CA ILE A 140 -8.16 3.73 -14.17
C ILE A 140 -7.23 4.94 -14.25
N TRP A 141 -5.94 4.72 -14.52
CA TRP A 141 -4.93 5.78 -14.51
C TRP A 141 -5.17 6.94 -15.48
N PRO A 142 -5.78 6.78 -16.66
CA PRO A 142 -6.09 7.92 -17.53
C PRO A 142 -7.07 8.93 -16.93
N ARG A 143 -7.75 8.59 -15.83
CA ARG A 143 -8.84 9.39 -15.23
C ARG A 143 -8.48 10.06 -13.91
N VAL A 144 -7.24 9.86 -13.44
CA VAL A 144 -6.81 10.25 -12.09
C VAL A 144 -5.39 10.83 -12.09
N HIS A 145 -5.17 11.81 -11.23
CA HIS A 145 -3.84 12.38 -10.94
C HIS A 145 -3.34 12.05 -9.53
N ILE A 146 -4.19 11.44 -8.68
CA ILE A 146 -3.84 10.97 -7.33
C ILE A 146 -4.05 9.47 -7.23
N VAL A 147 -3.04 8.75 -6.76
CA VAL A 147 -3.02 7.31 -6.55
C VAL A 147 -2.64 7.01 -5.11
N LEU A 148 -3.57 6.41 -4.35
CA LEU A 148 -3.33 5.98 -2.98
C LEU A 148 -3.37 4.46 -2.91
N ASP A 149 -2.24 3.80 -2.63
CA ASP A 149 -2.17 2.33 -2.51
C ASP A 149 -1.97 1.94 -1.04
N LEU A 150 -3.05 1.52 -0.38
CA LEU A 150 -3.05 1.30 1.06
C LEU A 150 -2.53 -0.10 1.40
N HIS A 151 -1.26 -0.18 1.77
CA HIS A 151 -0.57 -1.42 2.19
C HIS A 151 -0.43 -1.54 3.71
N SER A 152 -0.02 -2.74 4.12
CA SER A 152 0.36 -3.15 5.46
C SER A 152 1.39 -4.27 5.39
N GLY A 153 1.96 -4.70 6.51
CA GLY A 153 3.06 -5.66 6.47
C GLY A 153 2.67 -7.12 6.21
N GLY A 154 1.37 -7.43 6.21
CA GLY A 154 0.86 -8.79 6.06
C GLY A 154 1.57 -9.77 7.00
N ASP A 155 1.92 -10.96 6.53
CA ASP A 155 2.73 -11.91 7.33
C ASP A 155 4.23 -11.64 7.28
N VAL A 156 4.67 -10.76 6.37
CA VAL A 156 6.09 -10.60 6.06
C VAL A 156 6.78 -9.80 7.16
N ALA A 157 6.18 -8.67 7.53
CA ALA A 157 6.79 -7.73 8.44
C ALA A 157 5.76 -7.02 9.32
N ARG A 158 6.21 -6.57 10.48
CA ARG A 158 5.54 -5.53 11.27
C ARG A 158 6.28 -4.21 11.02
N PHE A 159 5.54 -3.11 10.91
CA PHE A 159 6.07 -1.80 10.60
C PHE A 159 5.75 -0.78 11.71
N ALA A 160 6.61 0.22 11.87
CA ALA A 160 6.20 1.46 12.49
C ALA A 160 5.17 2.09 11.55
N ILE A 161 3.95 2.31 12.03
CA ILE A 161 2.84 2.78 11.19
C ILE A 161 3.27 4.02 10.39
N CYS A 162 3.18 3.94 9.06
CA CYS A 162 3.68 5.01 8.21
C CYS A 162 2.83 5.21 6.95
N ALA A 163 2.82 6.44 6.45
CA ALA A 163 2.64 6.71 5.03
C ALA A 163 4.01 6.64 4.36
N ASN A 164 4.05 6.31 3.08
CA ASN A 164 5.31 6.15 2.36
C ASN A 164 5.25 6.68 0.93
N TYR A 165 6.43 7.03 0.41
CA TYR A 165 6.63 7.52 -0.94
C TYR A 165 8.09 7.34 -1.36
N HIS A 166 8.35 7.37 -2.67
CA HIS A 166 9.72 7.41 -3.17
C HIS A 166 10.20 8.87 -3.34
N PRO A 167 11.51 9.14 -3.19
CA PRO A 167 12.11 10.34 -3.75
C PRO A 167 11.84 10.40 -5.25
N ILE A 168 11.49 11.58 -5.76
CA ILE A 168 11.30 11.84 -7.18
C ILE A 168 12.02 13.11 -7.61
N ASP A 169 12.44 13.17 -8.87
CA ASP A 169 13.28 14.26 -9.40
C ASP A 169 12.53 15.59 -9.54
N ASP A 170 11.22 15.56 -9.80
CA ASP A 170 10.38 16.76 -9.88
C ASP A 170 10.08 17.29 -8.47
N PRO A 171 10.66 18.44 -8.06
CA PRO A 171 10.50 18.96 -6.71
C PRO A 171 9.07 19.45 -6.43
N VAL A 172 8.32 19.87 -7.45
CA VAL A 172 6.94 20.35 -7.30
C VAL A 172 6.01 19.17 -7.03
N LEU A 173 6.16 18.08 -7.81
CA LEU A 173 5.42 16.86 -7.55
C LEU A 173 5.84 16.24 -6.21
N GLY A 174 7.13 16.26 -5.87
CA GLY A 174 7.66 15.72 -4.63
C GLY A 174 7.07 16.41 -3.40
N ALA A 175 6.95 17.73 -3.43
CA ALA A 175 6.30 18.51 -2.38
C ALA A 175 4.82 18.13 -2.20
N LYS A 176 4.08 17.95 -3.29
CA LYS A 176 2.66 17.53 -3.25
C LYS A 176 2.49 16.11 -2.69
N ILE A 177 3.39 15.20 -3.04
CA ILE A 177 3.40 13.82 -2.52
C ILE A 177 3.66 13.83 -1.01
N GLU A 178 4.69 14.54 -0.55
CA GLU A 178 5.00 14.63 0.87
C GLU A 178 3.86 15.30 1.66
N GLU A 179 3.29 16.40 1.14
CA GLU A 179 2.12 17.04 1.75
C GLU A 179 0.95 16.06 1.86
N THR A 180 0.64 15.32 0.80
CA THR A 180 -0.41 14.29 0.80
C THR A 180 -0.12 13.20 1.83
N ALA A 181 1.13 12.75 1.94
CA ALA A 181 1.53 11.74 2.92
C ALA A 181 1.41 12.24 4.37
N ARG A 182 1.73 13.50 4.65
CA ARG A 182 1.56 14.11 5.99
C ARG A 182 0.13 14.03 6.48
N TRP A 183 -0.84 14.23 5.58
CA TRP A 183 -2.26 14.18 5.92
C TRP A 183 -2.78 12.84 6.42
N PHE A 184 -2.08 11.73 6.17
CA PHE A 184 -2.41 10.46 6.82
C PHE A 184 -2.28 10.53 8.34
N GLY A 185 -1.45 11.41 8.89
CA GLY A 185 -1.31 11.61 10.33
C GLY A 185 -0.52 10.52 11.06
N THR A 186 0.14 9.62 10.32
CA THR A 186 0.96 8.53 10.85
C THR A 186 2.20 9.04 11.58
N PRO A 187 2.75 8.28 12.55
CA PRO A 187 3.95 8.68 13.29
C PRO A 187 5.19 8.82 12.42
N ALA A 188 5.26 8.09 11.31
CA ALA A 188 6.37 8.15 10.38
C ALA A 188 5.92 8.42 8.94
N LEU A 189 6.80 9.07 8.19
CA LEU A 189 6.81 9.15 6.73
C LEU A 189 8.03 8.34 6.26
N MET A 190 7.77 7.19 5.65
CA MET A 190 8.81 6.29 5.16
C MET A 190 9.24 6.67 3.75
N ILE A 191 10.53 6.97 3.60
CA ILE A 191 11.16 7.29 2.32
C ILE A 191 12.05 6.10 1.94
N TYR A 192 11.78 5.51 0.78
CA TYR A 192 12.47 4.31 0.34
C TYR A 192 12.85 4.37 -1.14
N GLN A 193 13.78 3.51 -1.53
CA GLN A 193 14.31 3.47 -2.91
C GLN A 193 13.27 2.94 -3.92
N ASN A 194 13.37 3.41 -5.16
CA ASN A 194 12.54 3.00 -6.29
C ASN A 194 13.32 2.14 -7.31
N GLN A 195 13.90 1.02 -6.87
CA GLN A 195 14.71 0.11 -7.67
C GLN A 195 14.06 -1.27 -7.83
N THR A 196 12.94 -1.53 -7.17
CA THR A 196 12.22 -2.80 -7.30
C THR A 196 11.35 -2.77 -8.56
N PRO A 197 11.57 -3.65 -9.54
CA PRO A 197 10.74 -3.70 -10.74
C PRO A 197 9.30 -4.11 -10.44
N GLY A 198 8.36 -3.64 -11.26
CA GLY A 198 6.98 -4.13 -11.24
C GLY A 198 6.06 -3.55 -10.15
N LEU A 199 6.51 -2.51 -9.45
CA LEU A 199 5.74 -1.81 -8.42
C LEU A 199 4.65 -0.91 -9.02
N LEU A 200 3.43 -1.00 -8.47
CA LEU A 200 2.32 -0.09 -8.76
C LEU A 200 2.71 1.39 -8.52
N PRO A 201 3.23 1.79 -7.34
CA PRO A 201 3.54 3.19 -7.08
C PRO A 201 4.58 3.75 -8.04
N SER A 202 5.62 2.96 -8.37
CA SER A 202 6.68 3.38 -9.27
C SER A 202 6.19 3.71 -10.68
N GLU A 203 5.22 2.96 -11.19
CA GLU A 203 4.64 3.27 -12.50
C GLU A 203 3.72 4.48 -12.43
N ALA A 204 2.92 4.63 -11.37
CA ALA A 204 2.08 5.81 -11.16
C ALA A 204 2.91 7.11 -11.07
N GLU A 205 4.04 7.08 -10.37
CA GLU A 205 5.00 8.19 -10.28
C GLU A 205 5.60 8.55 -11.64
N ARG A 206 6.00 7.56 -12.46
CA ARG A 206 6.50 7.79 -13.83
C ARG A 206 5.45 8.46 -14.74
N LEU A 207 4.17 8.30 -14.42
CA LEU A 207 3.06 8.97 -15.09
C LEU A 207 2.74 10.37 -14.51
N GLY A 208 3.59 10.89 -13.62
CA GLY A 208 3.45 12.22 -13.01
C GLY A 208 2.34 12.34 -11.97
N LYS A 209 1.89 11.21 -11.39
CA LYS A 209 0.80 11.18 -10.42
C LYS A 209 1.29 11.44 -9.00
N ILE A 210 0.47 12.10 -8.20
CA ILE A 210 0.65 12.18 -6.74
C ILE A 210 0.41 10.77 -6.20
N THR A 211 1.47 10.11 -5.74
CA THR A 211 1.42 8.70 -5.32
C THR A 211 1.84 8.58 -3.86
N VAL A 212 0.97 8.01 -3.03
CA VAL A 212 1.27 7.73 -1.62
C VAL A 212 0.86 6.30 -1.29
N GLY A 213 1.80 5.54 -0.73
CA GLY A 213 1.55 4.24 -0.14
C GLY A 213 1.44 4.31 1.38
N THR A 214 1.16 3.18 2.02
CA THR A 214 1.14 3.11 3.49
C THR A 214 1.67 1.78 4.03
N GLU A 215 2.01 1.72 5.31
CA GLU A 215 2.15 0.48 6.09
C GLU A 215 1.34 0.66 7.38
N LEU A 216 0.09 0.18 7.41
CA LEU A 216 -0.91 0.55 8.43
C LEU A 216 -1.18 -0.54 9.48
N GLY A 217 -0.64 -1.73 9.30
CA GLY A 217 -0.85 -2.88 10.18
C GLY A 217 -0.01 -4.08 9.74
N TRP A 218 -0.34 -5.27 10.23
CA TRP A 218 0.36 -6.52 9.91
C TRP A 218 -0.40 -7.73 10.48
N GLY A 219 0.12 -8.93 10.20
CA GLY A 219 -0.23 -10.20 10.83
C GLY A 219 -1.59 -10.78 10.48
N ARG A 220 -2.10 -10.51 9.26
CA ARG A 220 -3.45 -10.88 8.84
C ARG A 220 -4.55 -10.39 9.80
N ALA A 221 -4.29 -9.31 10.51
CA ALA A 221 -5.22 -8.68 11.42
C ALA A 221 -5.61 -7.31 10.90
N VAL A 222 -6.61 -6.71 11.55
CA VAL A 222 -6.98 -5.31 11.32
C VAL A 222 -6.50 -4.49 12.50
N ASN A 223 -5.57 -3.56 12.24
CA ASN A 223 -5.17 -2.54 13.18
C ASN A 223 -6.18 -1.36 13.13
N PRO A 224 -6.92 -1.07 14.22
CA PRO A 224 -7.92 0.00 14.21
C PRO A 224 -7.29 1.39 14.00
N GLU A 225 -6.08 1.63 14.50
CA GLU A 225 -5.35 2.88 14.25
C GLU A 225 -4.94 2.99 12.78
N GLY A 226 -4.52 1.87 12.18
CA GLY A 226 -4.25 1.78 10.75
C GLY A 226 -5.45 2.18 9.90
N VAL A 227 -6.63 1.62 10.20
CA VAL A 227 -7.88 2.00 9.54
C VAL A 227 -8.20 3.48 9.73
N ARG A 228 -7.98 4.03 10.94
CA ARG A 228 -8.19 5.46 11.23
C ARG A 228 -7.30 6.35 10.36
N TYR A 229 -6.00 6.03 10.24
CA TYR A 229 -5.06 6.76 9.40
C TYR A 229 -5.38 6.63 7.90
N GLY A 230 -5.70 5.42 7.43
CA GLY A 230 -6.10 5.20 6.03
C GLY A 230 -7.34 6.01 5.65
N ARG A 231 -8.36 6.05 6.51
CA ARG A 231 -9.57 6.87 6.29
C ARG A 231 -9.23 8.36 6.24
N GLN A 232 -8.40 8.84 7.15
CA GLN A 232 -7.98 10.24 7.18
C GLN A 232 -7.23 10.63 5.90
N GLY A 233 -6.20 9.86 5.52
CA GLY A 233 -5.35 10.19 4.37
C GLY A 233 -6.15 10.28 3.07
N VAL A 234 -7.03 9.30 2.82
CA VAL A 234 -7.89 9.31 1.63
C VAL A 234 -8.86 10.50 1.66
N LEU A 235 -9.51 10.76 2.79
CA LEU A 235 -10.47 11.88 2.91
C LEU A 235 -9.78 13.24 2.76
N ALA A 236 -8.59 13.39 3.34
CA ALA A 236 -7.79 14.61 3.23
C ALA A 236 -7.33 14.85 1.79
N ALA A 237 -6.84 13.81 1.10
CA ALA A 237 -6.45 13.92 -0.30
C ALA A 237 -7.64 14.35 -1.19
N LEU A 238 -8.85 13.83 -0.91
CA LEU A 238 -10.06 14.23 -1.62
C LEU A 238 -10.43 15.71 -1.39
N ILE A 239 -10.40 16.18 -0.15
CA ILE A 239 -10.80 17.55 0.22
C ILE A 239 -9.75 18.56 -0.24
N ASN A 240 -8.47 18.32 0.05
CA ASN A 240 -7.39 19.27 -0.22
C ASN A 240 -7.09 19.43 -1.72
N ASN A 241 -7.54 18.48 -2.55
CA ASN A 241 -7.44 18.57 -4.02
C ASN A 241 -8.79 18.95 -4.67
N GLY A 242 -9.78 19.41 -3.88
CA GLY A 242 -11.05 19.92 -4.40
C GLY A 242 -11.96 18.85 -5.03
N LEU A 243 -11.71 17.56 -4.83
CA LEU A 243 -12.53 16.47 -5.36
C LEU A 243 -13.79 16.22 -4.52
N LEU A 244 -13.76 16.64 -3.25
CA LEU A 244 -14.85 16.52 -2.28
C LEU A 244 -15.04 17.84 -1.52
N HIS A 245 -16.28 18.31 -1.41
CA HIS A 245 -16.63 19.45 -0.59
C HIS A 245 -16.57 19.09 0.90
N GLY A 246 -15.91 19.94 1.68
CA GLY A 246 -15.84 19.82 3.13
C GLY A 246 -14.62 20.52 3.69
N SER A 247 -14.41 20.32 4.99
CA SER A 247 -13.21 20.74 5.71
C SER A 247 -12.66 19.55 6.47
N ILE A 248 -11.34 19.51 6.64
CA ILE A 248 -10.68 18.46 7.41
C ILE A 248 -9.55 19.04 8.25
N GLU A 249 -9.49 18.60 9.49
CA GLU A 249 -8.44 18.98 10.42
C GLU A 249 -7.37 17.89 10.48
N PRO A 250 -6.07 18.23 10.67
CA PRO A 250 -5.03 17.24 10.86
C PRO A 250 -5.30 16.41 12.11
N ILE A 251 -4.80 15.18 12.18
CA ILE A 251 -4.97 14.29 13.35
C ILE A 251 -3.62 13.81 13.87
N ALA A 252 -3.62 13.31 15.12
CA ALA A 252 -2.49 12.59 15.72
C ALA A 252 -1.13 13.29 15.49
N HIS A 253 -0.19 12.63 14.83
CA HIS A 253 1.17 13.12 14.67
C HIS A 253 1.28 14.30 13.71
N HIS A 254 0.39 14.41 12.72
CA HIS A 254 0.33 15.60 11.85
C HIS A 254 -0.15 16.81 12.65
N ARG A 255 -1.22 16.67 13.45
CA ARG A 255 -1.71 17.74 14.33
C ARG A 255 -0.64 18.18 15.33
N ALA A 256 0.11 17.24 15.88
CA ALA A 256 1.14 17.50 16.88
C ALA A 256 2.47 18.00 16.28
N GLY A 257 2.66 17.93 14.96
CA GLY A 257 3.95 18.25 14.34
C GLY A 257 5.08 17.28 14.70
N THR A 258 4.74 16.02 15.03
CA THR A 258 5.69 15.00 15.52
C THR A 258 5.98 13.89 14.51
N GLN A 259 5.56 14.05 13.25
CA GLN A 259 5.82 13.03 12.23
C GLN A 259 7.32 12.98 11.92
N ARG A 260 7.91 11.80 11.98
CA ARG A 260 9.32 11.60 11.64
C ARG A 260 9.48 11.18 10.18
N LYS A 261 10.43 11.78 9.46
CA LYS A 261 10.83 11.31 8.14
C LYS A 261 11.90 10.23 8.33
N LEU A 262 11.58 9.01 7.94
CA LEU A 262 12.42 7.84 8.14
C LEU A 262 12.89 7.29 6.79
N GLU A 263 14.18 7.38 6.52
CA GLU A 263 14.78 6.98 5.25
C GLU A 263 15.43 5.59 5.36
N MET A 264 15.12 4.70 4.40
CA MET A 264 15.71 3.36 4.29
C MET A 264 16.29 3.09 2.88
N VAL A 265 17.18 3.97 2.42
CA VAL A 265 17.77 3.86 1.07
C VAL A 265 19.08 3.06 1.04
N ASP A 266 19.80 2.99 2.16
CA ASP A 266 21.10 2.32 2.22
C ASP A 266 21.00 0.84 2.60
N ARG A 267 21.92 0.02 2.07
CA ARG A 267 21.97 -1.41 2.37
C ARG A 267 22.17 -1.69 3.87
N ASP A 268 22.90 -0.83 4.56
CA ASP A 268 23.14 -0.92 6.01
C ASP A 268 21.85 -0.76 6.84
N CYS A 269 20.75 -0.28 6.26
CA CYS A 269 19.46 -0.25 6.93
C CYS A 269 18.90 -1.66 7.17
N PHE A 270 19.33 -2.65 6.39
CA PHE A 270 18.71 -3.97 6.35
C PHE A 270 19.60 -5.04 7.01
N ILE A 271 19.08 -5.71 8.03
CA ILE A 271 19.78 -6.80 8.71
C ILE A 271 19.20 -8.13 8.22
N PRO A 272 19.94 -8.90 7.39
CA PRO A 272 19.49 -10.22 6.94
C PRO A 272 19.74 -11.29 8.00
N ALA A 273 18.87 -12.30 8.05
CA ALA A 273 19.08 -13.50 8.86
C ALA A 273 20.27 -14.30 8.32
N PRO A 274 21.33 -14.54 9.11
CA PRO A 274 22.50 -15.31 8.65
C PRO A 274 22.22 -16.82 8.49
N PHE A 275 21.17 -17.33 9.12
CA PHE A 275 20.68 -18.71 9.04
C PHE A 275 19.15 -18.73 9.12
N ALA A 276 18.54 -19.88 8.82
CA ALA A 276 17.11 -20.08 9.02
C ALA A 276 16.86 -20.38 10.50
N GLY A 277 15.86 -19.76 11.11
CA GLY A 277 15.64 -19.88 12.54
C GLY A 277 14.36 -19.19 13.01
N HIS A 278 14.32 -18.84 14.28
CA HIS A 278 13.18 -18.18 14.90
C HIS A 278 13.57 -16.79 15.40
N TYR A 279 12.96 -15.75 14.85
CA TYR A 279 13.23 -14.38 15.20
C TYR A 279 12.43 -13.96 16.44
N GLU A 280 13.13 -13.43 17.43
CA GLU A 280 12.58 -12.79 18.62
C GLU A 280 12.93 -11.30 18.59
N PRO A 281 11.95 -10.39 18.54
CA PRO A 281 12.23 -8.99 18.67
C PRO A 281 12.45 -8.56 20.12
N LEU A 282 13.44 -7.69 20.36
CA LEU A 282 13.70 -7.10 21.69
C LEU A 282 13.17 -5.67 21.83
N VAL A 283 12.83 -5.02 20.73
CA VAL A 283 12.31 -3.64 20.72
C VAL A 283 11.12 -3.52 19.77
N GLU A 284 10.25 -2.55 20.04
CA GLU A 284 9.11 -2.25 19.18
C GLU A 284 9.50 -1.42 17.95
N CYS A 285 8.78 -1.60 16.86
CA CYS A 285 8.90 -0.68 15.72
C CYS A 285 8.54 0.75 16.13
N GLY A 286 9.30 1.73 15.64
CA GLY A 286 9.23 3.13 16.05
C GLY A 286 10.21 3.50 17.17
N THR A 287 10.89 2.53 17.77
CA THR A 287 11.91 2.77 18.81
C THR A 287 13.19 3.33 18.21
N ALA A 288 13.73 4.40 18.79
CA ALA A 288 15.04 4.92 18.44
C ALA A 288 16.16 4.02 19.00
N VAL A 289 17.18 3.75 18.21
CA VAL A 289 18.28 2.82 18.54
C VAL A 289 19.63 3.41 18.13
N ARG A 290 20.69 2.95 18.82
CA ARG A 290 22.08 3.29 18.48
C ARG A 290 22.76 2.17 17.72
N LYS A 291 23.73 2.52 16.87
CA LYS A 291 24.65 1.56 16.27
C LYS A 291 25.29 0.69 17.35
N GLY A 292 25.30 -0.61 17.14
CA GLY A 292 25.82 -1.58 18.11
C GLY A 292 24.78 -2.06 19.14
N GLN A 293 23.58 -1.49 19.18
CA GLN A 293 22.50 -1.97 20.03
C GLN A 293 21.88 -3.26 19.47
N THR A 294 21.72 -4.28 20.31
CA THR A 294 20.93 -5.47 19.97
C THR A 294 19.44 -5.12 19.97
N VAL A 295 18.76 -5.40 18.85
CA VAL A 295 17.35 -5.07 18.61
C VAL A 295 16.46 -6.30 18.45
N GLY A 296 17.07 -7.47 18.27
CA GLY A 296 16.39 -8.76 18.20
C GLY A 296 17.39 -9.89 18.38
N LEU A 297 16.87 -11.10 18.47
CA LEU A 297 17.62 -12.35 18.59
C LEU A 297 17.14 -13.31 17.50
N LEU A 298 18.07 -14.08 16.93
CA LEU A 298 17.74 -15.17 16.02
C LEU A 298 18.15 -16.50 16.66
N HIS A 299 17.15 -17.34 16.90
CA HIS A 299 17.29 -18.62 17.60
C HIS A 299 17.43 -19.77 16.60
N ASP A 300 18.43 -20.61 16.82
CA ASP A 300 18.57 -21.93 16.19
C ASP A 300 18.15 -23.00 17.21
N PHE A 301 16.96 -23.57 17.04
CA PHE A 301 16.43 -24.56 17.97
C PHE A 301 17.03 -25.96 17.80
N ASP A 302 17.81 -26.22 16.74
CA ASP A 302 18.62 -27.43 16.65
C ASP A 302 19.82 -27.36 17.61
N GLN A 303 20.20 -26.15 18.04
CA GLN A 303 21.27 -25.85 19.01
C GLN A 303 20.71 -25.04 20.19
N PHE A 304 19.64 -25.54 20.81
CA PHE A 304 18.85 -24.82 21.83
C PHE A 304 19.61 -24.44 23.11
N ASP A 305 20.78 -25.03 23.35
CA ASP A 305 21.66 -24.77 24.49
C ASP A 305 22.72 -23.68 24.21
N LEU A 306 22.81 -23.20 22.98
CA LEU A 306 23.69 -22.08 22.60
C LEU A 306 22.98 -20.73 22.74
N GLU A 307 23.77 -19.67 22.96
CA GLU A 307 23.29 -18.30 22.93
C GLU A 307 22.73 -17.95 21.54
N PRO A 308 21.57 -17.25 21.45
CA PRO A 308 21.02 -16.86 20.17
C PRO A 308 21.88 -15.81 19.47
N TRP A 309 21.79 -15.77 18.14
CA TRP A 309 22.55 -14.80 17.36
C TRP A 309 21.98 -13.39 17.55
N PRO A 310 22.80 -12.39 17.97
CA PRO A 310 22.31 -11.04 18.21
C PRO A 310 22.09 -10.30 16.89
N CYS A 311 20.86 -9.83 16.67
CA CYS A 311 20.55 -8.89 15.60
C CYS A 311 20.92 -7.49 16.07
N VAL A 312 22.03 -6.95 15.56
CA VAL A 312 22.62 -5.68 16.00
C VAL A 312 22.35 -4.56 14.99
N ALA A 313 21.85 -3.42 15.46
CA ALA A 313 21.66 -2.22 14.64
C ALA A 313 22.99 -1.76 14.03
N ALA A 314 23.05 -1.68 12.69
CA ALA A 314 24.25 -1.27 11.96
C ALA A 314 24.46 0.27 11.93
N LEU A 315 23.43 1.03 12.31
CA LEU A 315 23.40 2.50 12.30
C LEU A 315 22.52 3.05 13.42
N ASP A 316 22.73 4.33 13.74
CA ASP A 316 21.83 5.11 14.60
C ASP A 316 20.55 5.43 13.81
N GLY A 317 19.39 5.23 14.42
CA GLY A 317 18.13 5.46 13.72
C GLY A 317 16.90 4.97 14.48
N VAL A 318 15.89 4.55 13.75
CA VAL A 318 14.61 4.05 14.26
C VAL A 318 14.34 2.67 13.67
N VAL A 319 13.94 1.70 14.49
CA VAL A 319 13.50 0.40 14.00
C VAL A 319 12.19 0.58 13.23
N LEU A 320 12.28 0.59 11.91
CA LEU A 320 11.15 0.88 11.02
C LEU A 320 10.34 -0.37 10.73
N ALA A 321 11.00 -1.49 10.47
CA ALA A 321 10.33 -2.75 10.18
C ALA A 321 11.05 -3.92 10.83
N GLN A 322 10.32 -4.98 11.17
CA GLN A 322 10.86 -6.23 11.69
C GLN A 322 10.09 -7.40 11.08
N ALA A 323 10.71 -8.58 11.00
CA ALA A 323 9.98 -9.80 10.62
C ALA A 323 8.78 -10.00 11.55
N TRP A 324 7.62 -10.33 10.98
CA TRP A 324 6.42 -10.62 11.77
C TRP A 324 6.33 -12.10 12.13
N ALA A 325 6.50 -12.99 11.15
CA ALA A 325 6.57 -14.42 11.41
C ALA A 325 7.84 -14.76 12.20
N ALA A 326 7.70 -15.57 13.25
CA ALA A 326 8.85 -16.04 14.02
C ALA A 326 9.78 -16.89 13.13
N VAL A 327 9.23 -17.82 12.34
CA VAL A 327 10.02 -18.65 11.42
C VAL A 327 10.54 -17.79 10.27
N VAL A 328 11.85 -17.66 10.16
CA VAL A 328 12.53 -16.88 9.12
C VAL A 328 13.52 -17.75 8.35
N PRO A 329 13.53 -17.72 7.01
CA PRO A 329 14.56 -18.35 6.19
C PRO A 329 15.85 -17.53 6.22
N LYS A 330 16.97 -18.21 5.98
CA LYS A 330 18.27 -17.58 5.75
C LYS A 330 18.15 -16.54 4.64
N GLY A 331 18.68 -15.34 4.88
CA GLY A 331 18.71 -14.24 3.93
C GLY A 331 17.50 -13.30 3.95
N GLN A 332 16.40 -13.64 4.62
CA GLN A 332 15.30 -12.70 4.84
C GLN A 332 15.79 -11.51 5.68
N HIS A 333 15.39 -10.29 5.32
CA HIS A 333 15.58 -9.13 6.18
C HIS A 333 14.68 -9.24 7.40
N ILE A 334 15.27 -9.32 8.59
CA ILE A 334 14.56 -9.51 9.86
C ILE A 334 14.41 -8.22 10.65
N VAL A 335 15.26 -7.22 10.39
CA VAL A 335 15.13 -5.87 10.94
C VAL A 335 15.52 -4.86 9.88
N VAL A 336 14.78 -3.76 9.83
CA VAL A 336 15.11 -2.54 9.08
C VAL A 336 15.23 -1.38 10.05
N VAL A 337 16.42 -0.79 10.15
CA VAL A 337 16.67 0.46 10.88
C VAL A 337 16.77 1.60 9.88
N ALA A 338 15.86 2.56 9.97
CA ALA A 338 15.83 3.73 9.12
C ALA A 338 16.51 4.93 9.78
N ARG A 339 17.15 5.80 8.99
CA ARG A 339 17.69 7.06 9.49
C ARG A 339 16.58 8.07 9.67
N ASP A 340 16.64 8.83 10.75
CA ASP A 340 15.75 9.96 10.97
C ASP A 340 16.31 11.19 10.22
N VAL A 341 15.53 11.71 9.28
CA VAL A 341 15.87 12.85 8.41
C VAL A 341 14.84 13.98 8.53
N THR A 342 14.12 14.01 9.66
CA THR A 342 13.09 15.02 9.98
C THR A 342 13.65 16.43 10.03
#